data_AF-A0A068MT85-F1
#
_entry.id   AF-A0A068MT85-F1
#
_cell.length_a   1.000
_cell.length_b   1.000
_cell.length_c   1.000
_cell.angle_alpha   90.00
_cell.angle_beta   90.00
_cell.angle_gamma   90.00
#
_symmetry.space_group_name_H-M   'P 1'
#
loop_
_entity.id
_entity.type
_entity.pdbx_description
1 polymer ?
#
loop_
_entity_poly.entity_id
_entity_poly.type
_entity_poly.pdbx_seq_one_letter_code
_entity_poly.pdbx_strand_id
1 'polypeptide(L)'
;MRLGRAVVLLLGLNLGLIGCGVSKADQCRQLILITKQMAEEGAKYRDTTSVEEVLKIADSFDATATKIERLNLEDPVLANYQGELVSIYQGNGSATRTMVKALESKDILTAQLAQKQVTTIGQQEQQVITNINLHCQNP
;
A
#
# COMPACT_ATOMS: atom_id res chain seq x y z
N MET A 1 -37.00 53.32 -37.09
CA MET A 1 -35.68 53.58 -36.44
C MET A 1 -35.99 54.04 -35.02
N ARG A 2 -35.54 53.43 -33.92
CA ARG A 2 -34.25 52.79 -33.63
C ARG A 2 -34.49 51.61 -32.66
N LEU A 3 -34.01 50.42 -33.02
CA LEU A 3 -33.84 49.32 -32.08
C LEU A 3 -32.73 49.70 -31.10
N GLY A 4 -33.06 49.87 -29.82
CA GLY A 4 -32.08 49.97 -28.75
C GLY A 4 -31.48 48.60 -28.49
N ARG A 5 -30.22 48.41 -28.86
CA ARG A 5 -29.46 47.17 -28.68
C ARG A 5 -29.27 46.89 -27.20
N ALA A 6 -29.90 45.83 -26.69
CA ALA A 6 -29.50 45.23 -25.42
C ALA A 6 -28.14 44.55 -25.62
N VAL A 7 -27.10 45.09 -24.98
CA VAL A 7 -25.80 44.43 -24.86
C VAL A 7 -25.84 43.61 -23.59
N VAL A 8 -26.21 42.33 -23.70
CA VAL A 8 -26.05 41.36 -22.62
C VAL A 8 -24.60 40.91 -22.64
N LEU A 9 -23.81 41.47 -21.74
CA LEU A 9 -22.43 41.08 -21.49
C LEU A 9 -22.44 39.74 -20.74
N LEU A 10 -22.40 38.63 -21.48
CA LEU A 10 -22.17 37.30 -20.94
C LEU A 10 -20.70 37.20 -20.50
N LEU A 11 -20.42 37.60 -19.25
CA LEU A 11 -19.19 37.22 -18.58
C LEU A 11 -19.24 35.70 -18.36
N GLY A 12 -18.56 34.97 -19.24
CA GLY A 12 -18.33 33.54 -19.10
C GLY A 12 -17.55 33.28 -17.82
N LEU A 13 -18.27 32.86 -16.78
CA LEU A 13 -17.71 32.34 -15.55
C LEU A 13 -17.04 31.00 -15.90
N ASN A 14 -15.72 31.02 -16.12
CA ASN A 14 -14.91 29.80 -16.13
C ASN A 14 -14.86 29.28 -14.69
N LEU A 15 -15.94 28.60 -14.29
CA LEU A 15 -15.89 27.63 -13.21
C LEU A 15 -14.94 26.53 -13.70
N GLY A 16 -13.66 26.67 -13.36
CA GLY A 16 -12.73 25.56 -13.43
C GLY A 16 -13.37 24.41 -12.68
N LEU A 17 -13.70 23.36 -13.41
CA LEU A 17 -14.18 22.10 -12.86
C LEU A 17 -13.07 21.59 -11.96
N ILE A 18 -13.12 21.93 -10.67
CA ILE A 18 -12.37 21.22 -9.64
C ILE A 18 -12.99 19.82 -9.67
N GLY A 19 -12.36 18.92 -10.44
CA GLY A 19 -12.82 17.55 -10.55
C GLY A 19 -12.96 16.98 -9.14
N CYS A 20 -14.12 16.37 -8.84
CA CYS A 20 -14.34 15.60 -7.63
C CYS A 20 -13.54 14.28 -7.66
N GLY A 21 -12.23 14.37 -7.91
CA GLY A 21 -11.28 13.26 -7.80
C GLY A 21 -10.62 13.28 -6.43
N VAL A 22 -10.17 12.11 -5.96
CA VAL A 22 -9.44 12.01 -4.69
C VAL A 22 -8.08 12.67 -4.89
N SER A 23 -7.73 13.66 -4.04
CA SER A 23 -6.46 14.37 -4.17
C SER A 23 -5.26 13.42 -4.02
N LYS A 24 -4.13 13.73 -4.67
CA LYS A 24 -2.87 12.98 -4.48
C LYS A 24 -2.51 12.87 -2.98
N ALA A 25 -2.71 13.95 -2.23
CA ALA A 25 -2.45 13.97 -0.79
C ALA A 25 -3.33 12.96 -0.03
N ASP A 26 -4.61 12.86 -0.38
CA ASP A 26 -5.52 11.88 0.23
C ASP A 26 -5.18 10.45 -0.14
N GLN A 27 -4.75 10.20 -1.39
CA GLN A 27 -4.27 8.90 -1.85
C GLN A 27 -3.01 8.47 -1.09
N CYS A 28 -2.03 9.37 -0.97
CA CYS A 28 -0.83 9.19 -0.18
C CYS A 28 -1.13 8.86 1.29
N ARG A 29 -2.03 9.63 1.91
CA ARG A 29 -2.44 9.41 3.31
C ARG A 29 -3.04 8.01 3.50
N GLN A 30 -3.89 7.56 2.59
CA GLN A 30 -4.49 6.23 2.68
C GLN A 30 -3.44 5.11 2.64
N LEU A 31 -2.52 5.19 1.68
CA LEU A 31 -1.47 4.17 1.52
C LEU A 31 -0.53 4.13 2.74
N ILE A 32 -0.06 5.29 3.20
CA ILE A 32 0.83 5.42 4.36
C ILE A 32 0.17 4.92 5.65
N LEU A 33 -1.13 5.20 5.84
CA LEU A 33 -1.84 4.73 7.04
C LEU A 33 -1.93 3.20 7.09
N ILE A 34 -2.19 2.54 5.95
CA ILE A 34 -2.29 1.08 5.90
C ILE A 34 -0.93 0.43 6.16
N THR A 35 0.14 0.92 5.51
CA THR A 35 1.49 0.37 5.71
C THR A 35 2.00 0.61 7.14
N LYS A 36 1.69 1.77 7.73
CA LYS A 36 2.00 2.06 9.14
C LYS A 36 1.27 1.11 10.10
N GLN A 37 -0.02 0.84 9.86
CA GLN A 37 -0.78 -0.12 10.68
C GLN A 37 -0.17 -1.52 10.61
N MET A 38 0.26 -1.97 9.43
CA MET A 38 0.93 -3.27 9.29
C MET A 38 2.28 -3.28 10.02
N ALA A 39 3.07 -2.21 9.94
CA ALA A 39 4.33 -2.10 10.67
C ALA A 39 4.12 -2.15 12.19
N GLU A 40 3.09 -1.47 12.71
CA GLU A 40 2.70 -1.51 14.12
C GLU A 40 2.22 -2.91 14.55
N GLU A 41 1.44 -3.60 13.71
CA GLU A 41 1.02 -4.98 13.96
C GLU A 41 2.22 -5.94 14.01
N GLY A 42 3.10 -5.87 13.01
CA GLY A 42 4.30 -6.70 12.95
C GLY A 42 5.25 -6.47 14.13
N ALA A 43 5.35 -5.23 14.62
CA ALA A 43 6.20 -4.90 15.78
C ALA A 43 5.76 -5.61 17.06
N LYS A 44 4.45 -5.89 17.25
CA LYS A 44 3.93 -6.57 18.45
C LYS A 44 4.45 -7.99 18.60
N TYR A 45 4.83 -8.64 17.50
CA TYR A 45 5.18 -10.05 17.47
C TYR A 45 6.62 -10.30 17.04
N ARG A 46 7.47 -9.26 16.96
CA ARG A 46 8.86 -9.37 16.48
C ARG A 46 9.67 -10.45 17.22
N ASP A 47 9.43 -10.58 18.51
CA ASP A 47 10.15 -11.50 19.39
C ASP A 47 9.29 -12.71 19.81
N THR A 48 8.16 -12.95 19.12
CA THR A 48 7.30 -14.08 19.46
C THR A 48 7.97 -15.42 19.15
N THR A 49 7.72 -16.39 20.02
CA THR A 49 8.05 -17.80 19.80
C THR A 49 6.80 -18.64 19.50
N SER A 50 5.62 -18.03 19.50
CA SER A 50 4.35 -18.69 19.24
C SER A 50 4.12 -18.86 17.74
N VAL A 51 4.04 -20.12 17.29
CA VAL A 51 3.70 -20.46 15.90
C VAL A 51 2.34 -19.87 15.49
N GLU A 52 1.37 -19.89 16.40
CA GLU A 52 0.05 -19.32 16.15
C GLU A 52 0.12 -17.81 15.88
N GLU A 53 0.94 -17.08 16.65
CA GLU A 53 1.12 -15.65 16.45
C GLU A 53 1.87 -15.35 15.14
N VAL A 54 2.89 -16.14 14.80
CA VAL A 54 3.58 -16.03 13.49
C VAL A 54 2.60 -16.23 12.33
N LEU A 55 1.68 -17.19 12.43
CA LEU A 55 0.65 -17.41 11.41
C LEU A 55 -0.37 -16.25 11.36
N LYS A 56 -0.74 -15.65 12.50
CA LYS A 56 -1.59 -14.44 12.53
C LYS A 56 -0.93 -13.24 11.85
N ILE A 57 0.40 -13.10 11.92
CA ILE A 57 1.12 -12.08 11.16
C ILE A 57 1.00 -12.36 9.66
N ALA A 58 1.15 -13.62 9.23
CA ALA A 58 0.97 -14.00 7.84
C ALA A 58 -0.44 -13.66 7.31
N ASP A 59 -1.47 -13.90 8.12
CA ASP A 59 -2.84 -13.50 7.80
C ASP A 59 -3.01 -11.97 7.74
N SER A 60 -2.31 -11.25 8.62
CA SER A 60 -2.33 -9.78 8.64
C SER A 60 -1.67 -9.18 7.39
N PHE A 61 -0.63 -9.82 6.85
CA PHE A 61 -0.05 -9.44 5.57
C PHE A 61 -1.07 -9.59 4.43
N ASP A 62 -1.75 -10.73 4.31
CA ASP A 62 -2.75 -10.94 3.26
C ASP A 62 -3.94 -9.98 3.38
N ALA A 63 -4.39 -9.71 4.60
CA ALA A 63 -5.43 -8.72 4.88
C ALA A 63 -4.98 -7.31 4.48
N THR A 64 -3.71 -6.97 4.72
CA THR A 64 -3.12 -5.68 4.33
C THR A 64 -3.01 -5.57 2.81
N ALA A 65 -2.56 -6.61 2.12
CA ALA A 65 -2.55 -6.67 0.65
C ALA A 65 -3.95 -6.43 0.09
N THR A 66 -4.96 -7.11 0.63
CA THR A 66 -6.37 -6.93 0.22
C THR A 66 -6.88 -5.51 0.45
N LYS A 67 -6.51 -4.87 1.58
CA LYS A 67 -6.87 -3.47 1.85
C LYS A 67 -6.23 -2.52 0.84
N ILE A 68 -4.96 -2.73 0.51
CA ILE A 68 -4.22 -1.92 -0.46
C ILE A 68 -4.79 -2.09 -1.86
N GLU A 69 -5.05 -3.33 -2.29
CA GLU A 69 -5.64 -3.64 -3.61
C GLU A 69 -6.97 -2.93 -3.85
N ARG A 70 -7.77 -2.72 -2.79
CA ARG A 70 -9.08 -2.05 -2.88
C ARG A 70 -9.02 -0.53 -2.94
N LEU A 71 -7.85 0.08 -2.76
CA LEU A 71 -7.70 1.53 -2.91
C LEU A 71 -7.93 1.93 -4.36
N ASN A 72 -8.74 2.96 -4.58
CA ASN A 72 -8.87 3.59 -5.89
C ASN A 72 -7.81 4.69 -6.00
N LEU A 73 -6.62 4.35 -6.49
CA LEU A 73 -5.53 5.30 -6.69
C LEU A 73 -5.54 5.80 -8.13
N GLU A 74 -5.77 7.09 -8.31
CA GLU A 74 -5.79 7.77 -9.61
C GLU A 74 -4.41 8.29 -10.01
N ASP A 75 -3.52 8.52 -9.04
CA ASP A 75 -2.13 8.88 -9.31
C ASP A 75 -1.39 7.63 -9.86
N PRO A 76 -0.82 7.69 -11.07
CA PRO A 76 -0.26 6.51 -11.73
C PRO A 76 0.98 5.95 -11.03
N VAL A 77 1.74 6.80 -10.32
CA VAL A 77 2.91 6.36 -9.56
C VAL A 77 2.46 5.63 -8.30
N LEU A 78 1.43 6.16 -7.61
CA LEU A 78 0.83 5.49 -6.47
C LEU A 78 0.15 4.17 -6.85
N ALA A 79 -0.53 4.10 -8.00
CA ALA A 79 -1.12 2.87 -8.52
C ALA A 79 -0.06 1.80 -8.85
N ASN A 80 1.12 2.19 -9.33
CA ASN A 80 2.24 1.25 -9.49
C ASN A 80 2.72 0.73 -8.13
N TYR A 81 2.93 1.62 -7.15
CA TYR A 81 3.34 1.21 -5.81
C TYR A 81 2.30 0.36 -5.08
N GLN A 82 1.01 0.55 -5.36
CA GLN A 82 -0.06 -0.30 -4.88
C GLN A 82 0.17 -1.75 -5.31
N GLY A 83 0.44 -1.98 -6.60
CA GLY A 83 0.74 -3.32 -7.11
C GLY A 83 1.98 -3.94 -6.48
N GLU A 84 3.04 -3.15 -6.31
CA GLU A 84 4.28 -3.60 -5.64
C GLU A 84 4.01 -4.00 -4.18
N LEU A 85 3.28 -3.19 -3.42
CA LEU A 85 2.93 -3.47 -2.02
C LEU A 85 2.02 -4.69 -1.88
N VAL A 86 1.04 -4.88 -2.78
CA VAL A 86 0.19 -6.08 -2.80
C VAL A 86 1.03 -7.33 -2.94
N SER A 87 1.96 -7.34 -3.90
CA SER A 87 2.88 -8.46 -4.15
C SER A 87 3.79 -8.72 -2.96
N ILE A 88 4.36 -7.67 -2.37
CA ILE A 88 5.24 -7.75 -1.20
C ILE A 88 4.50 -8.38 -0.01
N TYR A 89 3.31 -7.90 0.31
CA TYR A 89 2.57 -8.41 1.47
C TYR A 89 2.08 -9.85 1.25
N GLN A 90 1.56 -10.20 0.08
CA GLN A 90 1.23 -11.60 -0.25
C GLN A 90 2.47 -12.50 -0.17
N GLY A 91 3.62 -12.01 -0.67
CA GLY A 91 4.90 -12.70 -0.59
C GLY A 91 5.34 -12.96 0.85
N ASN A 92 5.22 -11.96 1.73
CA ASN A 92 5.52 -12.09 3.15
C ASN A 92 4.60 -13.11 3.83
N GLY A 93 3.30 -13.07 3.56
CA GLY A 93 2.33 -14.06 4.07
C GLY A 93 2.70 -15.49 3.64
N SER A 94 2.99 -15.68 2.35
CA SER A 94 3.37 -16.99 1.79
C SER A 94 4.71 -17.51 2.34
N ALA A 95 5.74 -16.67 2.37
CA ALA A 95 7.07 -17.05 2.86
C ALA A 95 7.03 -17.39 4.36
N THR A 96 6.27 -16.63 5.15
CA THR A 96 6.07 -16.91 6.58
C THR A 96 5.42 -18.27 6.81
N ARG A 97 4.35 -18.60 6.09
CA ARG A 97 3.69 -19.92 6.19
C ARG A 97 4.60 -21.05 5.71
N THR A 98 5.39 -20.81 4.66
CA THR A 98 6.39 -21.77 4.17
C THR A 98 7.44 -22.06 5.23
N MET A 99 7.94 -21.03 5.90
CA MET A 99 8.90 -21.16 7.01
C MET A 99 8.31 -21.98 8.15
N VAL A 100 7.09 -21.68 8.60
CA VAL A 100 6.41 -22.42 9.68
C VAL A 100 6.27 -23.90 9.31
N LYS A 101 5.71 -24.20 8.12
CA LYS A 101 5.52 -25.58 7.66
C LYS A 101 6.83 -26.36 7.58
N ALA A 102 7.90 -25.71 7.10
CA ALA A 102 9.21 -26.32 7.00
C ALA A 102 9.81 -26.64 8.38
N LEU A 103 9.63 -25.75 9.37
CA LEU A 103 10.05 -26.02 10.75
C LEU A 103 9.28 -27.19 11.36
N GLU A 104 7.96 -27.26 11.17
CA GLU A 104 7.13 -28.38 11.63
C GLU A 104 7.56 -29.72 11.01
N SER A 105 7.89 -29.72 9.72
CA SER A 105 8.38 -30.91 9.01
C SER A 105 9.87 -31.19 9.21
N LYS A 106 10.57 -30.39 10.03
CA LYS A 106 12.03 -30.44 10.25
C LYS A 106 12.86 -30.30 8.98
N ASP A 107 12.29 -29.65 7.96
CA ASP A 107 12.99 -29.28 6.73
C ASP A 107 13.75 -27.96 6.94
N ILE A 108 14.95 -28.07 7.50
CA ILE A 108 15.76 -26.92 7.89
C ILE A 108 16.20 -26.09 6.67
N LEU A 109 16.46 -26.73 5.52
CA LEU A 109 16.88 -26.02 4.32
C LEU A 109 15.76 -25.13 3.79
N THR A 110 14.53 -25.66 3.70
CA THR A 110 13.38 -24.86 3.28
C THR A 110 13.07 -23.74 4.28
N ALA A 111 13.20 -24.00 5.59
CA ALA A 111 13.01 -22.97 6.61
C ALA A 111 14.02 -21.81 6.46
N GLN A 112 15.30 -22.11 6.23
CA GLN A 112 16.34 -21.10 5.99
C GLN A 112 16.10 -20.29 4.72
N LEU A 113 15.68 -20.95 3.64
CA LEU A 113 15.36 -20.28 2.38
C LEU A 113 14.15 -19.35 2.54
N ALA A 114 13.09 -19.81 3.21
CA ALA A 114 11.91 -19.01 3.50
C ALA A 114 12.24 -17.81 4.41
N GLN A 115 13.09 -17.99 5.42
CA GLN A 115 13.56 -16.88 6.27
C GLN A 115 14.36 -15.83 5.48
N LYS A 116 15.25 -16.28 4.58
CA LYS A 116 15.97 -15.38 3.68
C LYS A 116 15.02 -14.63 2.74
N GLN A 117 13.97 -15.29 2.27
CA GLN A 117 12.94 -14.69 1.44
C GLN A 117 12.17 -13.61 2.20
N VAL A 118 11.72 -13.88 3.44
CA VAL A 118 11.08 -12.86 4.30
C VAL A 118 12.00 -11.65 4.48
N THR A 119 13.29 -11.87 4.78
CA THR A 119 14.27 -10.77 4.92
C THR A 119 14.39 -9.94 3.64
N THR A 120 14.47 -10.61 2.49
CA THR A 120 14.60 -9.94 1.19
C THR A 120 13.36 -9.13 0.84
N ILE A 121 12.17 -9.69 1.07
CA ILE A 121 10.89 -9.00 0.84
C ILE A 121 10.77 -7.80 1.79
N GLY A 122 11.17 -7.92 3.06
CA GLY A 122 11.18 -6.80 4.00
C GLY A 122 12.08 -5.64 3.56
N GLN A 123 13.24 -5.93 2.94
CA GLN A 123 14.08 -4.89 2.35
C GLN A 123 13.42 -4.20 1.15
N GLN A 124 12.73 -4.97 0.30
CA GLN A 124 11.95 -4.43 -0.81
C GLN A 124 10.81 -3.54 -0.31
N GLU A 125 10.09 -3.96 0.73
CA GLU A 125 9.05 -3.17 1.38
C GLU A 125 9.57 -1.81 1.85
N GLN A 126 10.71 -1.80 2.55
CA GLN A 126 11.33 -0.54 3.01
C GLN A 126 11.69 0.39 1.84
N GLN A 127 12.20 -0.16 0.75
CA GLN A 127 12.54 0.62 -0.44
C GLN A 127 11.28 1.23 -1.10
N VAL A 128 10.22 0.43 -1.25
CA VAL A 128 8.95 0.88 -1.82
C VAL A 128 8.31 1.95 -0.94
N ILE A 129 8.25 1.75 0.39
CA ILE A 129 7.74 2.74 1.34
C ILE A 129 8.54 4.05 1.28
N THR A 130 9.87 3.97 1.16
CA THR A 130 10.73 5.16 0.99
C THR A 130 10.36 5.92 -0.27
N ASN A 131 10.18 5.22 -1.39
CA ASN A 131 9.82 5.85 -2.67
C ASN A 131 8.41 6.45 -2.64
N ILE A 132 7.45 5.80 -1.99
CA ILE A 132 6.11 6.35 -1.74
C ILE A 132 6.24 7.66 -0.96
N ASN A 133 6.99 7.67 0.14
CA ASN A 133 7.15 8.87 0.95
C ASN A 133 7.77 10.03 0.16
N LEU A 134 8.77 9.76 -0.68
CA LEU A 134 9.36 10.76 -1.57
C LEU A 134 8.33 11.30 -2.57
N HIS A 135 7.56 10.42 -3.22
CA HIS A 135 6.51 10.85 -4.15
C HIS A 135 5.43 11.70 -3.47
N CYS A 136 5.07 11.33 -2.24
CA CYS A 136 4.03 11.99 -1.45
C CYS A 136 4.44 13.33 -0.83
N GLN A 137 5.74 13.59 -0.69
CA GLN A 137 6.26 14.88 -0.23
C GLN A 137 6.37 15.92 -1.36
N ASN A 138 6.37 15.47 -2.61
CA ASN A 138 6.39 16.34 -3.77
C ASN A 138 4.93 16.70 -4.16
N PRO A 139 4.56 17.99 -4.22
CA PRO A 139 3.22 18.42 -4.59
C PRO A 139 2.83 18.03 -6.02
#